data_AF-A0A832QD35-F1
#
_entry.id   AF-A0A832QD35-F1
#
_cell.length_a   1.000
_cell.length_b   1.000
_cell.length_c   1.000
_cell.angle_alpha   90.00
_cell.angle_beta   90.00
_cell.angle_gamma   90.00
#
_symmetry.space_group_name_H-M   'P 1'
#
loop_
_entity.id
_entity.type
_entity.pdbx_description
1 polymer ?
#
loop_
_entity_poly.entity_id
_entity_poly.type
_entity_poly.pdbx_seq_one_letter_code
_entity_poly.pdbx_strand_id
1 'polypeptide(L)' 'MAGKKIPKAPAKKTTAISEKYTKTAILNALSEDTGLTKKQVGQVLDGLGDLIERHLKKRGAGEFTLPGLLKIKAV' A
#
# COMPACT_ATOMS: atom_id res chain seq x y z
N MET A 1 -31.98 -7.99 -14.77
CA MET A 1 -30.85 -7.19 -14.25
C MET A 1 -29.56 -7.78 -14.75
N ALA A 2 -28.82 -7.07 -15.59
CA ALA A 2 -27.57 -7.56 -16.19
C ALA A 2 -26.42 -7.49 -15.18
N GLY A 3 -25.84 -8.63 -14.83
CA GLY A 3 -24.66 -8.72 -13.96
C GLY A 3 -23.42 -8.19 -14.68
N LYS A 4 -22.92 -7.03 -14.22
CA LYS A 4 -21.71 -6.40 -14.75
C LYS A 4 -20.50 -7.23 -14.29
N LYS A 5 -19.90 -8.00 -15.22
CA LYS A 5 -18.65 -8.73 -14.99
C LYS A 5 -17.54 -7.73 -14.64
N ILE A 6 -17.03 -7.82 -13.40
CA ILE A 6 -15.86 -7.08 -12.96
C ILE A 6 -14.65 -7.73 -13.66
N PRO A 7 -13.89 -7.01 -14.51
CA PRO A 7 -12.71 -7.58 -15.15
C PRO A 7 -11.70 -7.96 -14.06
N LYS A 8 -11.38 -9.26 -14.00
CA LYS A 8 -10.39 -9.81 -13.07
C LYS A 8 -9.03 -9.24 -13.47
N ALA A 9 -8.47 -8.38 -12.62
CA ALA A 9 -7.15 -7.81 -12.80
C ALA A 9 -6.11 -8.92 -13.02
N PRO A 10 -5.13 -8.74 -13.92
CA PRO A 10 -4.09 -9.73 -14.18
C PRO A 10 -3.41 -10.13 -12.86
N ALA A 11 -3.21 -11.44 -12.68
CA ALA A 11 -2.63 -12.00 -11.47
C ALA A 11 -1.23 -11.40 -11.24
N LYS A 12 -1.06 -10.71 -10.12
CA LYS A 12 0.24 -10.15 -9.70
C LYS A 12 1.24 -11.29 -9.58
N LYS A 13 2.38 -11.19 -10.29
CA LYS A 13 3.47 -12.14 -10.16
C LYS A 13 4.14 -11.93 -8.79
N THR A 14 3.73 -12.70 -7.79
CA THR A 14 4.33 -12.70 -6.44
C THR A 14 5.58 -13.57 -6.41
N THR A 15 6.54 -13.29 -7.29
CA THR A 15 7.86 -13.93 -7.21
C THR A 15 8.61 -13.38 -6.01
N ALA A 16 9.42 -14.22 -5.36
CA ALA A 16 10.20 -13.81 -4.20
C ALA A 16 11.15 -12.65 -4.56
N ILE A 17 11.17 -11.61 -3.72
CA ILE A 17 12.11 -10.49 -3.86
C ILE A 17 13.37 -10.85 -3.07
N SER A 18 14.45 -11.17 -3.78
CA SER A 18 15.72 -11.61 -3.16
C SER A 18 16.59 -10.44 -2.65
N GLU A 19 16.37 -9.23 -3.17
CA GLU A 19 17.15 -8.05 -2.83
C GLU A 19 16.30 -7.01 -2.10
N LYS A 20 16.85 -6.43 -1.03
CA LYS A 20 16.15 -5.37 -0.29
C LYS A 20 15.93 -4.15 -1.20
N TYR A 21 14.68 -3.82 -1.45
CA TYR A 21 14.35 -2.63 -2.21
C TYR A 21 14.69 -1.34 -1.44
N THR A 22 15.29 -0.39 -2.16
CA THR A 22 15.40 1.01 -1.71
C THR A 22 14.05 1.72 -1.88
N LYS A 23 13.87 2.89 -1.23
CA LYS A 23 12.63 3.68 -1.37
C LYS A 23 12.27 3.94 -2.84
N THR A 24 13.27 4.24 -3.67
CA THR A 24 13.10 4.45 -5.12
C THR A 24 12.67 3.18 -5.85
N ALA A 25 13.25 2.03 -5.50
CA ALA A 25 12.87 0.74 -6.09
C ALA A 25 11.42 0.36 -5.76
N ILE A 26 10.97 0.59 -4.51
CA ILE A 26 9.57 0.38 -4.11
C ILE A 26 8.63 1.27 -4.92
N LEU A 27 8.95 2.57 -5.05
CA LEU A 27 8.14 3.50 -5.84
C LEU A 27 8.05 3.08 -7.31
N ASN A 28 9.16 2.62 -7.89
CA ASN A 28 9.19 2.13 -9.27
C ASN A 28 8.32 0.89 -9.44
N ALA A 29 8.53 -0.14 -8.62
CA ALA A 29 7.77 -1.39 -8.69
C ALA A 29 6.26 -1.16 -8.52
N LEU A 30 5.86 -0.31 -7.57
CA LEU A 30 4.45 0.05 -7.38
C LEU A 30 3.88 0.86 -8.55
N SER A 31 4.68 1.75 -9.16
CA SER A 31 4.26 2.50 -10.34
C SER A 31 4.02 1.58 -11.53
N GLU A 32 4.92 0.62 -11.76
CA GLU A 32 4.80 -0.40 -12.81
C GLU A 32 3.60 -1.31 -12.59
N ASP A 33 3.36 -1.77 -11.36
CA ASP A 33 2.25 -2.66 -11.01
C ASP A 33 0.87 -1.98 -11.07
N THR A 34 0.80 -0.69 -10.73
CA THR A 34 -0.48 0.04 -10.62
C THR A 34 -0.79 0.93 -11.81
N GLY A 35 0.20 1.19 -12.67
CA GLY A 35 0.10 2.18 -13.76
C GLY A 35 0.06 3.63 -13.27
N LEU A 36 0.25 3.89 -11.97
CA LEU A 36 0.33 5.22 -11.41
C LEU A 36 1.69 5.85 -11.65
N THR A 37 1.75 7.18 -11.73
CA THR A 37 3.03 7.88 -11.78
C THR A 37 3.76 7.76 -10.44
N LYS A 38 5.09 7.76 -10.45
CA LYS A 38 5.92 7.73 -9.22
C LYS A 38 5.53 8.82 -8.21
N LYS A 39 5.10 9.98 -8.71
CA LYS A 39 4.62 11.09 -7.89
C LYS A 39 3.31 10.75 -7.17
N GLN A 40 2.35 10.16 -7.88
CA GLN A 40 1.08 9.72 -7.27
C GLN A 40 1.30 8.59 -6.27
N VAL A 41 2.18 7.63 -6.57
CA VAL A 41 2.55 6.58 -5.61
C VAL A 41 3.20 7.21 -4.36
N GLY A 42 4.10 8.18 -4.54
CA GLY A 42 4.68 8.94 -3.42
C GLY A 42 3.61 9.60 -2.55
N GLN A 43 2.67 10.31 -3.16
CA GLN A 43 1.55 10.96 -2.45
C GLN A 43 0.68 9.96 -1.66
N VAL A 44 0.45 8.77 -2.21
CA VAL A 44 -0.29 7.71 -1.50
C VAL A 44 0.49 7.21 -0.28
N LEU A 45 1.80 6.97 -0.42
CA LEU A 45 2.63 6.52 0.69
C LEU A 45 2.75 7.57 1.80
N ASP A 46 2.86 8.86 1.43
CA ASP A 46 2.90 9.95 2.39
C ASP A 46 1.56 10.05 3.16
N GLY A 47 0.43 10.03 2.45
CA GLY A 47 -0.90 10.04 3.09
C GLY A 47 -1.18 8.80 3.95
N LEU A 48 -0.64 7.63 3.55
CA LEU A 48 -0.69 6.43 4.38
C LEU A 48 0.09 6.62 5.70
N GLY A 49 1.27 7.25 5.62
CA GLY A 49 2.08 7.61 6.79
C GLY A 49 1.32 8.52 7.76
N ASP A 50 0.69 9.59 7.24
CA ASP A 50 -0.11 10.52 8.04
C ASP A 50 -1.28 9.82 8.76
N LEU A 51 -1.96 8.88 8.08
CA LEU A 51 -3.04 8.09 8.66
C LEU A 51 -2.54 7.18 9.78
N ILE A 52 -1.40 6.52 9.56
CA ILE A 52 -0.76 5.68 10.58
C ILE A 52 -0.39 6.53 11.80
N GLU A 53 0.27 7.68 11.60
CA GLU A 53 0.65 8.58 12.69
C GLU A 53 -0.57 9.04 13.49
N ARG A 54 -1.67 9.38 12.82
CA ARG A 54 -2.94 9.75 13.47
C ARG A 54 -3.54 8.63 14.32
N HIS A 55 -3.44 7.37 13.87
CA HIS A 55 -3.92 6.22 14.65
C HIS A 55 -3.03 5.94 15.87
N LEU A 56 -1.72 6.16 15.75
CA LEU A 56 -0.73 5.88 16.80
C LEU A 56 -0.51 7.03 17.79
N LYS A 57 -0.99 8.24 17.48
CA LYS A 57 -0.91 9.41 18.38
C LYS A 57 -1.56 9.13 19.73
N LYS A 58 -1.13 9.87 20.75
CA LYS A 58 -1.72 9.85 22.09
C LYS A 58 -3.20 10.22 21.98
N ARG A 59 -4.10 9.35 22.45
CA ARG A 59 -5.59 9.42 22.27
C ARG A 59 -6.11 8.99 20.89
N GLY A 60 -5.26 8.45 20.02
CA GLY A 60 -5.66 7.75 18.80
C GLY A 60 -6.14 6.32 19.09
N ALA A 61 -6.40 5.55 18.03
CA ALA A 61 -6.84 4.16 18.13
C ALA A 61 -5.79 3.22 18.77
N GLY A 62 -4.51 3.62 18.84
CA GLY A 62 -3.41 2.83 19.39
C GLY A 62 -2.91 1.71 18.46
N GLU A 63 -3.69 1.37 17.44
CA GLU A 63 -3.34 0.45 16.37
C GLU A 63 -3.88 0.91 15.02
N PHE A 64 -3.14 0.60 13.96
CA PHE A 64 -3.55 0.77 12.57
C PHE A 64 -3.62 -0.60 11.91
N THR A 65 -4.79 -1.01 11.46
CA THR A 65 -5.00 -2.31 10.79
C THR A 65 -5.45 -2.07 9.37
N LEU A 66 -4.73 -2.65 8.41
CA LEU A 66 -5.07 -2.68 6.99
C LEU A 66 -5.34 -4.14 6.59
N PRO A 67 -6.62 -4.55 6.52
CA PRO A 67 -6.99 -5.94 6.30
C PRO A 67 -6.36 -6.53 5.04
N GLY A 68 -5.81 -7.74 5.15
CA GLY A 68 -5.16 -8.43 4.03
C GLY A 68 -3.75 -7.92 3.69
N LEU A 69 -3.20 -6.96 4.45
CA LEU A 69 -1.86 -6.43 4.21
C LEU A 69 -1.00 -6.41 5.49
N LEU A 70 -1.40 -5.65 6.51
CA LEU A 70 -0.57 -5.45 7.72
C LEU A 70 -1.36 -4.89 8.91
N LYS A 71 -0.83 -5.13 10.11
CA LYS A 71 -1.26 -4.51 11.38
C LYS A 71 -0.06 -3.85 12.04
N ILE A 72 -0.19 -2.58 12.42
CA ILE A 72 0.84 -1.77 13.10
C ILE A 72 0.31 -1.42 14.50
N LYS A 73 1.10 -1.71 15.52
CA LYS A 73 0.81 -1.37 16.91
C LYS A 73 2.02 -0.63 17.50
N ALA A 74 1.79 0.51 18.14
CA ALA A 74 2.81 1.16 18.95
C ALA A 74 2.94 0.38 20.27
N VAL A 75 4.16 -0.01 20.63
CA VAL A 75 4.48 -0.75 21.86
C VAL A 75 5.04 0.20 22.90
#